data_AF-H1XRH3-F1
#
_entry.id   AF-H1XRH3-F1
#
_cell.length_a   1.000
_cell.length_b   1.000
_cell.length_c   1.000
_cell.angle_alpha   90.00
_cell.angle_beta   90.00
_cell.angle_gamma   90.00
#
_symmetry.space_group_name_H-M   'P 1'
#
loop_
_entity.id
_entity.type
_entity.pdbx_description
1 polymer ?
#
loop_
_entity_poly.entity_id
_entity_poly.type
_entity_poly.pdbx_seq_one_letter_code
_entity_poly.pdbx_strand_id
1 'polypeptide(L)'
;MRHWKFTALLLLLFLPSLSFSQKIEQAERLAADSLIKIMVSPDSVSLPDTVKMMNGNRLKLRFILKNDHRWNNWAVDTTLSGLSDSLLTRFKWSRKPFKLTFNEISLKNKDAADKTRIKKYLQPGLAALALTCNWGSFYLKRVADDYYDQYRYTSDLQKMNHYYDRTRQFDRLSNALLTVSVVALSVYLYLILQ
;
A
#
# COMPACT_ATOMS: atom_id res chain seq x y z
N MET A 1 -1.03 -6.90 4.53
CA MET A 1 -0.96 -6.13 5.80
C MET A 1 -1.05 -4.59 5.66
N ARG A 2 -1.52 -4.01 4.53
CA ARG A 2 -1.60 -2.54 4.34
C ARG A 2 -2.97 -1.89 4.70
N HIS A 3 -4.06 -2.64 4.79
CA HIS A 3 -5.41 -2.07 5.04
C HIS A 3 -5.60 -1.49 6.45
N TRP A 4 -4.86 -1.98 7.45
CA TRP A 4 -5.02 -1.55 8.85
C TRP A 4 -4.46 -0.15 9.12
N LYS A 5 -3.52 0.33 8.30
CA LYS A 5 -2.95 1.69 8.43
C LYS A 5 -3.96 2.75 8.00
N PHE A 6 -4.78 2.46 7.00
CA PHE A 6 -5.79 3.40 6.50
C PHE A 6 -6.99 3.50 7.44
N THR A 7 -7.42 2.38 8.01
CA THR A 7 -8.48 2.37 9.02
C THR A 7 -8.05 3.09 10.30
N ALA A 8 -6.82 2.90 10.77
CA ALA A 8 -6.30 3.61 11.95
C ALA A 8 -6.24 5.14 11.76
N LEU A 9 -5.84 5.60 10.57
CA LEU A 9 -5.75 7.03 10.24
C LEU A 9 -7.14 7.67 10.11
N LEU A 10 -8.10 6.94 9.55
CA LEU A 10 -9.49 7.39 9.47
C LEU A 10 -10.15 7.43 10.86
N LEU A 11 -9.84 6.48 11.74
CA LEU A 11 -10.36 6.43 13.13
C LEU A 11 -9.80 7.57 14.00
N LEU A 12 -8.56 8.00 13.75
CA LEU A 12 -7.94 9.16 14.41
C LEU A 12 -8.60 10.50 14.03
N LEU A 13 -9.17 10.61 12.83
CA LEU A 13 -9.91 11.81 12.41
C LEU A 13 -11.25 11.97 13.14
N PHE A 14 -11.87 10.87 13.56
CA PHE A 14 -13.15 10.86 14.27
C PHE A 14 -13.05 10.96 15.80
N LEU A 15 -11.84 10.98 16.38
CA LEU A 15 -11.66 11.24 17.81
C LEU A 15 -11.83 12.74 18.10
N PRO A 16 -12.91 13.16 18.81
CA PRO A 16 -13.27 14.56 18.97
C PRO A 16 -12.42 15.29 20.03
N SER A 17 -11.62 14.56 20.83
CA SER A 17 -10.91 15.10 21.99
C SER A 17 -9.45 15.52 21.74
N LEU A 18 -8.88 15.21 20.56
CA LEU A 18 -7.47 15.47 20.27
C LEU A 18 -7.31 16.72 19.40
N SER A 19 -6.43 17.62 19.84
CA SER A 19 -6.03 18.78 19.04
C SER A 19 -5.29 18.34 17.77
N PHE A 20 -5.47 19.08 16.67
CA PHE A 20 -4.91 18.74 15.35
C PHE A 20 -3.38 18.55 15.39
N SER A 21 -2.67 19.36 16.20
CA SER A 21 -1.22 19.27 16.36
C SER A 21 -0.78 17.95 17.00
N GLN A 22 -1.54 17.43 17.98
CA GLN A 22 -1.26 16.13 18.62
C GLN A 22 -1.51 14.94 17.68
N LYS A 23 -2.48 15.05 16.76
CA LYS A 23 -2.76 14.02 15.76
C LYS A 23 -1.60 13.85 14.77
N ILE A 24 -0.92 14.95 14.41
CA ILE A 24 0.26 14.93 13.52
C ILE A 24 1.46 14.30 14.23
N GLU A 25 1.73 14.69 15.47
CA GLU A 25 2.88 14.19 16.23
C GLU A 25 2.78 12.67 16.50
N GLN A 26 1.58 12.14 16.77
CA GLN A 26 1.38 10.69 16.91
C GLN A 26 1.56 9.93 15.59
N ALA A 27 1.18 10.51 14.45
CA ALA A 27 1.34 9.89 13.15
C ALA A 27 2.82 9.78 12.74
N GLU A 28 3.64 10.79 13.05
CA GLU A 28 5.10 10.75 12.80
C GLU A 28 5.82 9.73 13.69
N ARG A 29 5.46 9.62 14.97
CA ARG A 29 6.04 8.62 15.88
C ARG A 29 5.79 7.18 15.39
N LEU A 30 4.58 6.89 14.89
CA LEU A 30 4.24 5.57 14.35
C LEU A 30 4.94 5.26 13.01
N ALA A 31 5.34 6.29 12.25
CA ALA A 31 6.09 6.11 11.02
C ALA A 31 7.59 5.84 11.30
N ALA A 32 8.16 6.53 12.29
CA ALA A 32 9.57 6.40 12.68
C ALA A 32 9.93 5.01 13.21
N ASP A 33 9.05 4.37 13.99
CA ASP A 33 9.27 3.01 14.52
C ASP A 33 9.27 1.90 13.45
N SER A 34 8.82 2.20 12.22
CA SER A 34 8.72 1.21 11.15
C SER A 34 9.92 1.18 10.17
N LEU A 35 10.90 2.06 10.35
CA LEU A 35 12.05 2.23 9.43
C LEU A 35 13.36 1.59 9.91
N ILE A 36 13.35 0.85 11.02
CA ILE A 36 14.56 0.22 11.55
C ILE A 36 14.67 -1.25 11.11
N LYS A 37 15.73 -1.50 10.32
CA LYS A 37 16.51 -2.75 10.17
C LYS A 37 16.13 -3.73 9.05
N ILE A 38 16.62 -3.47 7.84
CA ILE A 38 17.12 -4.52 6.94
C ILE A 38 18.43 -4.04 6.30
N MET A 39 19.54 -4.18 7.03
CA MET A 39 20.88 -4.25 6.44
C MET A 39 21.16 -5.73 6.18
N VAL A 40 21.25 -6.12 4.91
CA VAL A 40 21.65 -7.48 4.50
C VAL A 40 23.06 -7.38 3.93
N SER A 41 24.02 -7.98 4.63
CA SER A 41 25.38 -8.22 4.17
C SER A 41 25.38 -9.31 3.08
N PRO A 42 26.09 -9.15 1.96
CA PRO A 42 26.18 -10.18 0.93
C PRO A 42 27.32 -11.16 1.26
N ASP A 43 27.06 -12.11 2.15
CA ASP A 43 28.05 -13.12 2.52
C ASP A 43 27.94 -14.35 1.61
N SER A 44 28.90 -14.46 0.70
CA SER A 44 29.38 -15.67 0.00
C SER A 44 28.45 -16.38 -1.01
N VAL A 45 28.91 -16.45 -2.26
CA VAL A 45 28.41 -17.37 -3.30
C VAL A 45 29.26 -18.64 -3.24
N SER A 46 28.68 -19.77 -2.87
CA SER A 46 29.36 -21.08 -2.86
C SER A 46 29.48 -21.65 -4.27
N LEU A 47 30.61 -22.34 -4.53
CA LEU A 47 30.88 -23.11 -5.76
C LEU A 47 29.80 -24.19 -6.01
N PRO A 48 29.61 -24.64 -7.26
CA PRO A 48 28.57 -25.61 -7.60
C PRO A 48 28.78 -26.95 -6.88
N ASP A 49 27.81 -27.29 -6.01
CA ASP A 49 27.84 -28.51 -5.17
C ASP A 49 27.78 -29.82 -5.97
N THR A 50 27.32 -29.81 -7.24
CA THR A 50 27.20 -31.05 -8.04
C THR A 50 27.30 -30.81 -9.55
N VAL A 51 28.33 -31.37 -10.17
CA VAL A 51 28.40 -31.59 -11.63
C VAL A 51 28.15 -33.07 -11.89
N LYS A 52 27.07 -33.39 -12.59
CA LYS A 52 26.78 -34.77 -13.03
C LYS A 52 27.02 -34.88 -14.52
N MET A 53 27.98 -35.71 -14.92
CA MET A 53 28.08 -36.14 -16.32
C MET A 53 26.93 -37.11 -16.59
N MET A 54 26.07 -36.77 -17.53
CA MET A 54 25.06 -37.71 -18.04
C MET A 54 25.67 -38.48 -19.20
N ASN A 55 25.28 -39.75 -19.36
CA ASN A 55 25.74 -40.59 -20.46
C ASN A 55 25.44 -39.91 -21.82
N GLY A 56 26.49 -39.61 -22.60
CA GLY A 56 26.45 -38.88 -23.88
C GLY A 56 27.07 -37.47 -23.84
N ASN A 57 27.13 -36.77 -25.00
CA ASN A 57 27.77 -35.44 -25.17
C ASN A 57 26.95 -34.28 -24.55
N ARG A 58 26.32 -34.50 -23.40
CA ARG A 58 25.49 -33.51 -22.69
C ARG A 58 26.01 -33.30 -21.29
N LEU A 59 26.41 -32.06 -21.00
CA LEU A 59 26.90 -31.66 -19.69
C LEU A 59 25.82 -30.83 -18.99
N LYS A 60 25.34 -31.33 -17.84
CA LYS A 60 24.37 -30.60 -17.02
C LYS A 60 25.11 -29.90 -15.88
N LEU A 61 25.07 -28.58 -15.90
CA LEU A 61 25.57 -27.72 -14.82
C LEU A 61 24.39 -27.25 -14.00
N ARG A 62 24.47 -27.46 -12.68
CA ARG A 62 23.50 -26.98 -11.71
C ARG A 62 24.18 -26.00 -10.78
N PHE A 63 23.75 -24.75 -10.82
CA PHE A 63 24.17 -23.73 -9.86
C PHE A 63 23.08 -23.60 -8.79
N ILE A 64 23.44 -23.87 -7.54
CA ILE A 64 22.54 -23.74 -6.39
C ILE A 64 22.97 -22.49 -5.63
N LEU A 65 22.13 -21.46 -5.64
CA LEU A 65 22.32 -20.28 -4.81
C LEU A 65 21.59 -20.53 -3.50
N LYS A 66 22.34 -20.89 -2.46
CA LYS A 66 21.80 -21.02 -1.10
C LYS A 66 21.65 -19.62 -0.50
N ASN A 67 20.48 -19.34 0.04
CA ASN A 67 20.21 -18.14 0.82
C ASN A 67 19.88 -18.57 2.24
N ASP A 68 20.78 -18.29 3.18
CA ASP A 68 20.71 -18.81 4.55
C ASP A 68 19.50 -18.29 5.36
N HIS A 69 18.74 -17.34 4.82
CA HIS A 69 17.64 -16.68 5.54
C HIS A 69 16.26 -16.78 4.88
N ARG A 70 16.12 -17.45 3.73
CA ARG A 70 14.80 -17.64 3.09
C ARG A 70 14.63 -19.06 2.56
N TRP A 71 13.44 -19.63 2.75
CA TRP A 71 13.03 -20.97 2.29
C TRP A 71 13.00 -21.17 0.76
N ASN A 72 13.45 -20.20 -0.03
CA ASN A 72 13.41 -20.26 -1.48
C ASN A 72 14.84 -20.35 -2.04
N ASN A 73 15.30 -21.58 -2.23
CA ASN A 73 16.53 -21.86 -2.97
C ASN A 73 16.24 -21.67 -4.45
N TRP A 74 16.97 -20.78 -5.12
CA TRP A 74 16.92 -20.67 -6.56
C TRP A 74 18.01 -21.55 -7.17
N ALA A 75 17.61 -22.45 -8.05
CA ALA A 75 18.52 -23.28 -8.83
C ALA A 75 18.39 -22.91 -10.29
N VAL A 76 19.53 -22.68 -10.95
CA VAL A 76 19.58 -22.51 -12.41
C VAL A 76 20.17 -23.79 -12.98
N ASP A 77 19.31 -24.54 -13.67
CA ASP A 77 19.70 -25.74 -14.42
C ASP A 77 20.04 -25.31 -15.85
N THR A 78 21.32 -25.42 -16.24
CA THR A 78 21.76 -25.20 -17.62
C THR A 78 22.29 -26.51 -18.21
N THR A 79 21.76 -26.90 -19.36
CA THR A 79 22.24 -28.06 -20.13
C THR A 79 22.99 -27.57 -21.35
N LEU A 80 24.29 -27.84 -21.43
CA LEU A 80 25.03 -27.67 -22.68
C LEU A 80 24.93 -28.95 -23.50
N SER A 81 24.45 -28.82 -24.73
CA SER A 81 24.41 -29.88 -25.75
C SER A 81 25.29 -29.49 -26.93
N GLY A 82 25.98 -30.48 -27.53
CA GLY A 82 26.79 -30.24 -28.73
C GLY A 82 28.26 -29.89 -28.45
N LEU A 83 28.77 -30.22 -27.27
CA LEU A 83 30.20 -30.12 -26.97
C LEU A 83 30.94 -31.21 -27.75
N SER A 84 31.95 -30.82 -28.53
CA SER A 84 32.87 -31.76 -29.18
C SER A 84 33.81 -32.37 -28.14
N ASP A 85 34.20 -33.64 -28.31
CA ASP A 85 35.08 -34.36 -27.37
C ASP A 85 36.45 -33.65 -27.18
N SER A 86 36.87 -32.87 -28.16
CA SER A 86 38.07 -32.04 -28.12
C SER A 86 37.99 -30.83 -27.16
N LEU A 87 36.79 -30.29 -26.89
CA LEU A 87 36.60 -29.20 -25.93
C LEU A 87 36.54 -29.70 -24.48
N LEU A 88 36.01 -30.91 -24.27
CA LEU A 88 35.95 -31.56 -22.95
C LEU A 88 37.35 -31.84 -22.38
N THR A 89 38.30 -32.24 -23.23
CA THR A 89 39.68 -32.51 -22.80
C THR A 89 40.52 -31.24 -22.59
N ARG A 90 40.16 -30.11 -23.22
CA ARG A 90 40.83 -28.81 -23.02
C ARG A 90 40.38 -28.05 -21.78
N PHE A 91 39.27 -28.43 -21.16
CA PHE A 91 38.81 -27.84 -19.91
C PHE A 91 39.67 -28.32 -18.74
N LYS A 92 40.92 -27.85 -18.66
CA LYS A 92 41.72 -27.93 -17.42
C LYS A 92 41.04 -27.03 -16.41
N TRP A 93 40.37 -27.64 -15.43
CA TRP A 93 39.75 -26.96 -14.31
C TRP A 93 40.80 -26.09 -13.60
N SER A 94 40.77 -24.79 -13.88
CA SER A 94 41.53 -23.82 -13.12
C SER A 94 40.98 -23.81 -11.70
N ARG A 95 41.80 -24.19 -10.72
CA ARG A 95 41.46 -24.06 -9.28
C ARG A 95 41.34 -22.60 -8.82
N LYS A 96 41.58 -21.63 -9.69
CA LYS A 96 41.47 -20.22 -9.34
C LYS A 96 39.98 -19.84 -9.30
N PRO A 97 39.46 -19.36 -8.15
CA PRO A 97 38.08 -18.93 -8.06
C PRO A 97 37.83 -17.81 -9.07
N PHE A 98 36.85 -18.01 -9.95
CA PHE A 98 36.42 -16.98 -10.88
C PHE A 98 35.70 -15.88 -10.09
N LYS A 99 36.25 -14.67 -10.09
CA LYS A 99 35.63 -13.52 -9.43
C LYS A 99 34.49 -13.00 -10.32
N LEU A 100 33.29 -13.54 -10.14
CA LEU A 100 32.08 -13.01 -10.76
C LEU A 100 31.77 -11.66 -10.12
N THR A 101 32.04 -10.59 -10.86
CA THR A 101 31.57 -9.25 -10.51
C THR A 101 30.19 -9.08 -11.14
N PHE A 102 29.16 -9.22 -10.31
CA PHE A 102 27.81 -8.89 -10.74
C PHE A 102 27.72 -7.36 -10.80
N ASN A 103 27.63 -6.80 -12.00
CA ASN A 103 27.21 -5.41 -12.16
C ASN A 103 25.84 -5.25 -11.50
N GLU A 104 25.72 -4.25 -10.65
CA GLU A 104 24.57 -3.95 -9.81
C GLU A 104 23.26 -4.07 -10.61
N ILE A 105 22.48 -5.11 -10.34
CA ILE A 105 21.14 -5.24 -10.89
C ILE A 105 20.32 -4.19 -10.15
N SER A 106 20.10 -3.04 -10.80
CA SER A 106 19.21 -1.99 -10.30
C SER A 106 17.84 -2.62 -10.04
N LEU A 107 17.57 -2.94 -8.77
CA LEU A 107 16.29 -3.43 -8.30
C LEU A 107 15.29 -2.32 -8.59
N LYS A 108 14.56 -2.47 -9.71
CA LYS A 108 13.49 -1.59 -10.13
C LYS A 108 12.59 -1.36 -8.92
N ASN A 109 12.70 -0.17 -8.35
CA ASN A 109 12.21 0.14 -7.02
C ASN A 109 10.70 -0.07 -6.99
N LYS A 110 10.24 -1.23 -6.47
CA LYS A 110 8.82 -1.62 -6.49
C LYS A 110 7.95 -0.59 -5.78
N ASP A 111 8.54 0.19 -4.88
CA ASP A 111 7.88 1.26 -4.14
C ASP A 111 7.45 2.44 -5.04
N ALA A 112 8.17 2.71 -6.13
CA ALA A 112 7.80 3.77 -7.07
C ALA A 112 6.58 3.38 -7.94
N ALA A 113 6.49 2.10 -8.32
CA ALA A 113 5.37 1.56 -9.10
C ALA A 113 4.08 1.43 -8.26
N ASP A 114 4.20 1.14 -6.96
CA ASP A 114 3.04 1.07 -6.06
C ASP A 114 2.46 2.46 -5.75
N LYS A 115 3.31 3.47 -5.53
CA LYS A 115 2.85 4.85 -5.27
C LYS A 115 2.05 5.44 -6.43
N THR A 116 2.48 5.18 -7.66
CA THR A 116 1.79 5.64 -8.88
C THR A 116 0.43 4.97 -9.06
N ARG A 117 0.28 3.69 -8.69
CA ARG A 117 -1.02 2.99 -8.73
C ARG A 117 -2.00 3.56 -7.71
N ILE A 118 -1.56 3.86 -6.49
CA ILE A 118 -2.42 4.43 -5.45
C ILE A 118 -2.94 5.81 -5.88
N LYS A 119 -2.09 6.68 -6.44
CA LYS A 119 -2.50 8.02 -6.93
C LYS A 119 -3.62 7.93 -7.97
N LYS A 120 -3.58 6.92 -8.85
CA LYS A 120 -4.57 6.73 -9.94
C LYS A 120 -5.99 6.45 -9.44
N TYR A 121 -6.15 5.74 -8.32
CA TYR A 121 -7.47 5.44 -7.76
C TYR A 121 -7.91 6.43 -6.68
N LEU A 122 -6.96 7.12 -6.05
CA LEU A 122 -7.25 8.11 -5.00
C LEU A 122 -8.02 9.32 -5.55
N GLN A 123 -7.61 9.84 -6.71
CA GLN A 123 -8.24 11.01 -7.34
C GLN A 123 -9.73 10.81 -7.66
N PRO A 124 -10.15 9.77 -8.42
CA PRO A 124 -11.57 9.56 -8.68
C PRO A 124 -12.36 9.22 -7.41
N GLY A 125 -11.73 8.54 -6.43
CA GLY A 125 -12.35 8.25 -5.14
C GLY A 125 -12.66 9.51 -4.33
N LEU A 126 -11.71 10.46 -4.26
CA LEU A 126 -11.91 11.75 -3.60
C LEU A 126 -13.00 12.58 -4.26
N ALA A 127 -13.03 12.63 -5.60
CA ALA A 127 -14.05 13.36 -6.33
C ALA A 127 -15.45 12.76 -6.11
N ALA A 128 -15.59 11.44 -6.22
CA ALA A 128 -16.85 10.75 -5.93
C ALA A 128 -17.30 10.94 -4.47
N LEU A 129 -16.37 10.92 -3.52
CA LEU A 129 -16.68 11.15 -2.11
C LEU A 129 -17.14 12.58 -1.86
N ALA A 130 -16.47 13.57 -2.46
CA ALA A 130 -16.87 14.98 -2.35
C ALA A 130 -18.29 15.20 -2.90
N LEU A 131 -18.59 14.66 -4.09
CA LEU A 131 -19.91 14.77 -4.72
C LEU A 131 -21.01 14.07 -3.91
N THR A 132 -20.76 12.83 -3.45
CA THR A 132 -21.74 12.07 -2.68
C THR A 132 -21.99 12.68 -1.30
N CYS A 133 -20.96 13.20 -0.63
CA CYS A 133 -21.14 13.94 0.63
C CYS A 133 -21.90 15.25 0.40
N ASN A 134 -21.61 15.96 -0.69
CA ASN A 134 -22.33 17.20 -1.04
C ASN A 134 -23.82 16.93 -1.26
N TRP A 135 -24.13 15.95 -2.11
CA TRP A 135 -25.51 15.52 -2.36
C TRP A 135 -26.21 15.03 -1.09
N GLY A 136 -25.51 14.23 -0.29
CA GLY A 136 -26.00 13.75 0.99
C GLY A 136 -26.31 14.88 1.97
N SER A 137 -25.51 15.95 1.99
CA SER A 137 -25.77 17.12 2.84
C SER A 137 -27.11 17.80 2.49
N PHE A 138 -27.41 17.98 1.20
CA PHE A 138 -28.68 18.54 0.75
C PHE A 138 -29.87 17.63 1.07
N TYR A 139 -29.71 16.32 0.88
CA TYR A 139 -30.75 15.35 1.24
C TYR A 139 -31.08 15.41 2.74
N LEU A 140 -30.06 15.38 3.61
CA LEU A 140 -30.26 15.47 5.05
C LEU A 140 -30.84 16.82 5.49
N LYS A 141 -30.49 17.91 4.80
CA LYS A 141 -31.08 19.21 5.07
C LYS A 141 -32.58 19.21 4.79
N ARG A 142 -32.99 18.64 3.65
CA ARG A 142 -34.40 18.49 3.30
C ARG A 142 -35.17 17.64 4.34
N VAL A 143 -34.57 16.54 4.80
CA VAL A 143 -35.17 15.73 5.87
C VAL A 143 -35.29 16.52 7.18
N ALA A 144 -34.30 17.35 7.52
CA ALA A 144 -34.37 18.20 8.70
C ALA A 144 -35.51 19.23 8.60
N ASP A 145 -35.71 19.79 7.41
CA ASP A 145 -36.79 20.74 7.11
C ASP A 145 -38.18 20.05 7.22
N ASP A 146 -38.34 18.83 6.71
CA ASP A 146 -39.58 18.05 6.83
C ASP A 146 -39.97 17.81 8.31
N TYR A 147 -38.98 17.49 9.17
CA TYR A 147 -39.20 17.34 10.62
C TYR A 147 -39.51 18.68 11.30
N TYR A 148 -38.90 19.76 10.82
CA TYR A 148 -39.17 21.09 11.34
C TYR A 148 -40.59 21.54 11.01
N ASP A 149 -41.08 21.23 9.82
CA ASP A 149 -42.47 21.49 9.45
C ASP A 149 -43.44 20.68 10.34
N GLN A 150 -43.17 19.39 10.59
CA GLN A 150 -43.97 18.59 11.52
C GLN A 150 -43.95 19.15 12.94
N TYR A 151 -42.80 19.66 13.41
CA TYR A 151 -42.68 20.36 14.69
C TYR A 151 -43.62 21.58 14.75
N ARG A 152 -43.72 22.38 13.68
CA ARG A 152 -44.56 23.59 13.66
C ARG A 152 -46.06 23.30 13.72
N TYR A 153 -46.51 22.18 13.16
CA TYR A 153 -47.94 21.83 13.12
C TYR A 153 -48.41 20.97 14.30
N THR A 154 -47.48 20.48 15.12
CA THR A 154 -47.82 19.57 16.22
C THR A 154 -48.01 20.33 17.54
N SER A 155 -49.16 20.16 18.19
CA SER A 155 -49.45 20.77 19.50
C SER A 155 -49.12 19.88 20.70
N ASP A 156 -48.79 18.60 20.46
CA ASP A 156 -48.43 17.63 21.49
C ASP A 156 -46.97 17.84 21.94
N LEU A 157 -46.78 18.18 23.22
CA LEU A 157 -45.49 18.51 23.80
C LEU A 157 -44.45 17.38 23.62
N GLN A 158 -44.85 16.11 23.77
CA GLN A 158 -43.92 14.98 23.64
C GLN A 158 -43.43 14.84 22.21
N LYS A 159 -44.33 15.00 21.23
CA LYS A 159 -44.00 14.93 19.81
C LYS A 159 -43.19 16.15 19.35
N MET A 160 -43.49 17.33 19.88
CA MET A 160 -42.71 18.55 19.61
C MET A 160 -41.24 18.36 19.97
N ASN A 161 -40.95 17.87 21.18
CA ASN A 161 -39.57 17.61 21.61
C ASN A 161 -38.88 16.58 20.71
N HIS A 162 -39.59 15.50 20.36
CA HIS A 162 -39.06 14.49 19.45
C HIS A 162 -38.67 15.06 18.07
N TYR A 163 -39.57 15.82 17.44
CA TYR A 163 -39.31 16.41 16.13
C TYR A 163 -38.18 17.44 16.17
N TYR A 164 -38.14 18.27 17.21
CA TYR A 164 -37.07 19.25 17.41
C TYR A 164 -35.70 18.58 17.53
N ASP A 165 -35.59 17.52 18.34
CA ASP A 165 -34.34 16.77 18.49
C ASP A 165 -33.90 16.10 17.18
N ARG A 166 -34.85 15.57 16.40
CA ARG A 166 -34.58 15.00 15.09
C ARG A 166 -34.09 16.05 14.09
N THR A 167 -34.77 17.19 13.98
CA THR A 167 -34.31 18.32 13.14
C THR A 167 -32.87 18.69 13.47
N ARG A 168 -32.54 18.84 14.75
CA ARG A 168 -31.18 19.19 15.20
C ARG A 168 -30.15 18.11 14.86
N GLN A 169 -30.52 16.84 14.95
CA GLN A 169 -29.65 15.72 14.59
C GLN A 169 -29.31 15.74 13.09
N PHE A 170 -30.32 15.87 12.23
CA PHE A 170 -30.14 15.88 10.79
C PHE A 170 -29.39 17.12 10.30
N ASP A 171 -29.64 18.28 10.90
CA ASP A 171 -28.90 19.51 10.59
C ASP A 171 -27.40 19.39 10.90
N ARG A 172 -27.04 18.81 12.06
CA ARG A 172 -25.65 18.52 12.41
C ARG A 172 -24.99 17.55 11.42
N LEU A 173 -25.70 16.49 11.03
CA LEU A 173 -25.18 15.51 10.06
C LEU A 173 -25.02 16.13 8.67
N SER A 174 -25.96 16.96 8.23
CA SER A 174 -25.87 17.72 6.98
C SER A 174 -24.61 18.60 6.96
N ASN A 175 -24.39 19.39 8.02
CA ASN A 175 -23.22 20.25 8.16
C ASN A 175 -21.91 19.45 8.20
N ALA A 176 -21.90 18.29 8.86
CA ALA A 176 -20.73 17.40 8.88
C ALA A 176 -20.40 16.87 7.48
N LEU A 177 -21.40 16.39 6.72
CA LEU A 177 -21.20 15.93 5.34
C LEU A 177 -20.73 17.06 4.42
N LEU A 178 -21.27 18.26 4.58
CA LEU A 178 -20.84 19.42 3.82
C LEU A 178 -19.37 19.76 4.12
N THR A 179 -18.97 19.69 5.39
CA THR A 179 -17.57 19.89 5.80
C THR A 179 -16.65 18.84 5.18
N VAL A 180 -17.04 17.55 5.23
CA VAL A 180 -16.28 16.47 4.61
C VAL A 180 -16.16 16.67 3.10
N SER A 181 -17.23 17.11 2.44
CA SER A 181 -17.22 17.42 1.01
C SER A 181 -16.21 18.52 0.67
N VAL A 182 -16.22 19.64 1.41
CA VAL A 182 -15.30 20.77 1.20
C VAL A 182 -13.85 20.35 1.42
N VAL A 183 -13.58 19.56 2.48
CA VAL A 183 -12.23 19.05 2.76
C VAL A 183 -11.76 18.09 1.66
N ALA A 184 -12.60 17.15 1.25
CA ALA A 184 -12.29 16.20 0.19
C ALA A 184 -11.99 16.92 -1.14
N LEU A 185 -12.77 17.95 -1.47
CA LEU A 185 -12.58 18.76 -2.67
C LEU A 185 -11.30 19.60 -2.59
N SER A 186 -10.98 20.15 -1.42
CA SER A 186 -9.73 20.89 -1.18
C SER A 186 -8.50 19.99 -1.38
N VAL A 187 -8.53 18.78 -0.82
CA VAL A 187 -7.46 17.77 -1.01
C VAL A 187 -7.37 17.35 -2.47
N TYR A 188 -8.51 17.17 -3.14
CA TYR A 188 -8.55 16.83 -4.56
C TYR A 188 -7.90 17.91 -5.44
N LEU A 189 -8.24 19.19 -5.22
CA LEU A 189 -7.63 20.31 -5.94
C LEU A 189 -6.13 20.42 -5.69
N TYR A 190 -5.69 20.25 -4.44
CA TYR A 190 -4.28 20.23 -4.08
C TYR A 190 -3.51 19.14 -4.85
N LEU A 191 -4.10 17.95 -5.00
CA LEU A 191 -3.49 16.83 -5.75
C LEU A 191 -3.46 17.02 -7.27
N ILE A 192 -4.27 17.94 -7.83
CA ILE A 192 -4.25 18.28 -9.25
C ILE A 192 -3.19 19.33 -9.55
N LEU A 193 -3.04 20.31 -8.66
CA LEU A 193 -2.06 21.39 -8.79
C LEU A 193 -0.60 20.90 -8.66
N GLN A 194 -0.38 19.74 -8.06
CA GLN A 194 0.93 19.14 -7.78
C GLN A 194 1.26 17.94 -8.70
#